data_AF-A0A9W6W9S3-F1
#
_entry.id   AF-A0A9W6W9S3-F1
#
_cell.length_a   1.000
_cell.length_b   1.000
_cell.length_c   1.000
_cell.angle_alpha   90.00
_cell.angle_beta   90.00
_cell.angle_gamma   90.00
#
_symmetry.space_group_name_H-M   'P 1'
#
loop_
_entity.id
_entity.type
_entity.pdbx_description
1 polymer ?
#
loop_
_entity_poly.entity_id
_entity_poly.type
_entity_poly.pdbx_seq_one_letter_code
_entity_poly.pdbx_strand_id
1 'polypeptide(L)'
;MNRAPLKERAHRLFVDHELAGDISEQTQVQYFIELLTFSDPDEISEMLDSTQAAELLALPVWIRNLAYRLLCLQRPDDPAVLRRAAGDLYLFGPDWDAEAADLNARAARLEQDADGAAG
;
A
#
# COMPACT_ATOMS: atom_id res chain seq x y z
N MET A 1 -22.85 -9.56 -8.33
CA MET A 1 -22.57 -8.26 -8.97
C MET A 1 -21.06 -8.11 -8.97
N ASN A 2 -20.41 -8.10 -10.13
CA ASN A 2 -18.94 -8.05 -10.20
C ASN A 2 -18.48 -6.66 -9.71
N ARG A 3 -17.78 -6.62 -8.57
CA ARG A 3 -17.41 -5.36 -7.89
C ARG A 3 -16.07 -4.93 -8.52
N ALA A 4 -15.97 -3.72 -9.09
CA ALA A 4 -14.76 -3.24 -9.81
C ALA A 4 -13.46 -3.42 -8.99
N PRO A 5 -12.29 -3.74 -9.56
CA PRO A 5 -11.06 -3.94 -8.77
C PRO A 5 -10.70 -2.77 -7.85
N LEU A 6 -9.98 -3.04 -6.74
CA LEU A 6 -9.52 -2.02 -5.78
C LEU A 6 -8.82 -0.84 -6.48
N LYS A 7 -7.88 -1.14 -7.39
CA LYS A 7 -7.14 -0.14 -8.18
C LYS A 7 -8.02 0.86 -8.93
N GLU A 8 -9.08 0.35 -9.56
CA GLU A 8 -9.99 1.17 -10.37
C GLU A 8 -10.84 2.07 -9.48
N ARG A 9 -11.25 1.58 -8.32
CA ARG A 9 -11.99 2.39 -7.34
C ARG A 9 -11.12 3.46 -6.69
N ALA A 10 -9.87 3.14 -6.37
CA ALA A 10 -8.91 4.11 -5.84
C ALA A 10 -8.69 5.26 -6.84
N HIS A 11 -8.49 4.93 -8.12
CA HIS A 11 -8.31 5.92 -9.18
C HIS A 11 -9.54 6.82 -9.33
N ARG A 12 -10.74 6.24 -9.41
CA ARG A 12 -11.98 7.03 -9.53
C ARG A 12 -12.24 7.94 -8.33
N LEU A 13 -11.87 7.54 -7.12
CA LEU A 13 -12.10 8.35 -5.91
C LEU A 13 -11.07 9.48 -5.77
N PHE A 14 -9.79 9.18 -5.98
CA PHE A 14 -8.71 10.09 -5.57
C PHE A 14 -7.91 10.68 -6.72
N VAL A 15 -8.07 10.17 -7.94
CA VAL A 15 -7.44 10.71 -9.14
C VAL A 15 -8.48 11.40 -10.01
N ASP A 16 -9.50 10.67 -10.46
CA ASP A 16 -10.52 11.21 -11.37
C ASP A 16 -11.63 12.00 -10.64
N HIS A 17 -11.76 11.80 -9.32
CA HIS A 17 -12.80 12.40 -8.48
C HIS A 17 -14.25 12.10 -8.97
N GLU A 18 -14.45 10.99 -9.69
CA GLU A 18 -15.70 10.63 -10.37
C GLU A 18 -16.77 10.03 -9.46
N LEU A 19 -16.37 9.44 -8.32
CA LEU A 19 -17.32 8.87 -7.35
C LEU A 19 -17.90 9.92 -6.39
N ALA A 20 -17.52 11.19 -6.56
CA ALA A 20 -18.00 12.33 -5.78
C ALA A 20 -19.39 12.83 -6.22
N GLY A 21 -20.40 11.94 -6.14
CA GLY A 21 -21.81 12.37 -6.16
C GLY A 21 -22.16 13.25 -4.94
N ASP A 22 -23.44 13.31 -4.54
CA ASP A 22 -23.93 14.08 -3.37
C ASP A 22 -23.37 13.64 -1.99
N ILE A 23 -22.38 12.74 -1.94
CA ILE A 23 -21.78 12.25 -0.71
C ILE A 23 -20.52 13.05 -0.34
N SER A 24 -20.40 13.38 0.94
CA SER A 24 -19.27 14.15 1.44
C SER A 24 -17.92 13.44 1.20
N GLU A 25 -16.85 14.21 1.07
CA GLU A 25 -15.47 13.70 1.01
C GLU A 25 -15.15 12.78 2.20
N GLN A 26 -15.64 13.13 3.40
CA GLN A 26 -15.46 12.30 4.60
C GLN A 26 -16.10 10.91 4.45
N THR A 27 -17.29 10.83 3.85
CA THR A 27 -17.97 9.56 3.58
C THR A 27 -17.19 8.73 2.56
N GLN A 28 -16.63 9.37 1.54
CA GLN A 28 -15.79 8.71 0.53
C GLN A 28 -14.50 8.15 1.12
N VAL A 29 -13.83 8.92 1.99
CA VAL A 29 -12.64 8.47 2.73
C VAL A 29 -12.97 7.28 3.63
N GLN A 30 -14.06 7.34 4.42
CA GLN A 30 -14.49 6.24 5.28
C GLN A 30 -14.80 4.98 4.48
N TYR A 31 -15.54 5.12 3.39
CA TYR A 31 -15.84 4.02 2.47
C TYR A 31 -14.58 3.37 1.92
N PHE A 32 -13.59 4.18 1.51
CA PHE A 32 -12.35 3.66 0.99
C PHE A 32 -11.49 2.97 2.05
N ILE A 33 -11.42 3.53 3.27
CA ILE A 33 -10.73 2.89 4.39
C ILE A 33 -11.33 1.50 4.67
N GLU A 34 -12.66 1.40 4.73
CA GLU A 34 -13.34 0.12 4.93
C GLU A 34 -12.98 -0.87 3.81
N LEU A 35 -13.10 -0.42 2.56
CA LEU A 35 -12.80 -1.22 1.39
C LEU A 35 -11.34 -1.73 1.41
N LEU A 36 -10.38 -0.85 1.64
CA LEU A 36 -8.96 -1.19 1.69
C LEU A 36 -8.64 -2.14 2.86
N THR A 37 -9.28 -1.94 4.01
CA THR A 37 -9.06 -2.78 5.21
C THR A 37 -9.47 -4.24 4.97
N PHE A 38 -10.50 -4.47 4.15
CA PHE A 38 -11.02 -5.81 3.85
C PHE A 38 -10.56 -6.37 2.50
N SER A 39 -9.65 -5.70 1.79
CA SER A 39 -9.09 -6.21 0.54
C SER A 39 -8.01 -7.27 0.78
N ASP A 40 -7.93 -8.21 -0.17
CA ASP A 40 -6.90 -9.25 -0.22
C ASP A 40 -5.51 -8.64 -0.50
N PRO A 41 -4.42 -9.29 -0.06
CA PRO A 41 -3.07 -8.72 -0.21
C PRO A 41 -2.65 -8.59 -1.67
N ASP A 42 -3.18 -9.45 -2.55
CA ASP A 42 -2.94 -9.36 -3.99
C ASP A 42 -3.65 -8.15 -4.61
N GLU A 43 -4.89 -7.83 -4.19
CA GLU A 43 -5.59 -6.63 -4.65
C GLU A 43 -4.87 -5.35 -4.20
N ILE A 44 -4.37 -5.35 -2.96
CA ILE A 44 -3.59 -4.23 -2.41
C ILE A 44 -2.27 -4.07 -3.19
N SER A 45 -1.57 -5.19 -3.43
CA SER A 45 -0.32 -5.18 -4.20
C SER A 45 -0.56 -4.68 -5.62
N GLU A 46 -1.61 -5.18 -6.30
CA GLU A 46 -1.97 -4.76 -7.64
C GLU A 46 -2.34 -3.27 -7.68
N MET A 47 -3.07 -2.75 -6.68
CA MET A 47 -3.34 -1.31 -6.57
C MET A 47 -2.03 -0.51 -6.50
N LEU A 48 -1.11 -0.91 -5.64
CA LEU A 48 0.19 -0.25 -5.46
C LEU A 48 1.09 -0.36 -6.71
N ASP A 49 1.04 -1.49 -7.42
CA ASP A 49 1.81 -1.76 -8.65
C ASP A 49 1.25 -1.08 -9.89
N SER A 50 -0.09 -0.94 -9.96
CA SER A 50 -0.79 -0.40 -11.13
C SER A 50 -0.54 1.10 -11.36
N THR A 51 -0.12 1.79 -10.31
CA THR A 51 0.27 3.18 -10.38
C THR A 51 1.67 3.29 -11.01
N GLN A 52 1.75 3.74 -12.27
CA GLN A 52 3.02 4.17 -12.88
C GLN A 52 3.73 5.14 -11.92
N ALA A 53 5.06 5.26 -11.92
CA ALA A 53 5.77 6.13 -10.95
C ALA A 53 5.20 7.56 -10.85
N ALA A 54 4.64 8.10 -11.94
CA ALA A 54 3.92 9.38 -11.97
C ALA A 54 2.51 9.32 -11.35
N GLU A 55 1.78 8.22 -11.50
CA GLU A 55 0.45 7.98 -10.92
C GLU A 55 0.54 7.51 -9.45
N LEU A 56 1.64 6.88 -9.04
CA LEU A 56 1.88 6.49 -7.64
C LEU A 56 1.83 7.72 -6.74
N LEU A 57 2.47 8.81 -7.17
CA LEU A 57 2.41 10.11 -6.50
C LEU A 57 1.04 10.79 -6.59
N ALA A 58 0.15 10.34 -7.48
CA ALA A 58 -1.20 10.87 -7.59
C ALA A 58 -2.12 10.39 -6.45
N LEU A 59 -1.83 9.23 -5.83
CA LEU A 59 -2.55 8.84 -4.62
C LEU A 59 -2.15 9.73 -3.42
N PRO A 60 -3.10 10.09 -2.56
CA PRO A 60 -2.79 10.69 -1.26
C PRO A 60 -1.77 9.86 -0.47
N VAL A 61 -0.80 10.52 0.16
CA VAL A 61 0.26 9.88 0.97
C VAL A 61 -0.33 8.93 2.02
N TRP A 62 -1.43 9.33 2.67
CA TRP A 62 -2.07 8.51 3.69
C TRP A 62 -2.62 7.18 3.14
N ILE A 63 -3.07 7.14 1.88
CA ILE A 63 -3.59 5.92 1.24
C ILE A 63 -2.45 4.92 1.02
N ARG A 64 -1.34 5.36 0.42
CA ARG A 64 -0.18 4.50 0.20
C ARG A 64 0.35 3.96 1.52
N ASN A 65 0.46 4.84 2.51
CA ASN A 65 0.89 4.49 3.86
C ASN A 65 0.00 3.45 4.54
N LEU A 66 -1.33 3.58 4.41
CA LEU A 66 -2.27 2.62 4.96
C LEU A 66 -2.21 1.29 4.20
N ALA A 67 -2.18 1.33 2.87
CA ALA A 67 -2.10 0.15 2.01
C ALA A 67 -0.84 -0.68 2.29
N TYR A 68 0.34 -0.06 2.35
CA TYR A 68 1.59 -0.75 2.69
C TYR A 68 1.58 -1.34 4.10
N ARG A 69 1.01 -0.64 5.09
CA ARG A 69 0.89 -1.16 6.46
C ARG A 69 -0.01 -2.38 6.52
N LEU A 70 -1.16 -2.35 5.85
CA LEU A 70 -2.06 -3.52 5.74
C LEU A 70 -1.37 -4.66 5.00
N LEU A 71 -0.69 -4.40 3.90
CA LEU A 71 0.03 -5.41 3.14
C LEU A 71 1.15 -6.07 3.98
N CYS A 72 1.90 -5.28 4.75
CA CYS A 72 2.92 -5.81 5.67
C CYS A 72 2.30 -6.66 6.80
N LEU A 73 1.09 -6.34 7.27
CA LEU A 73 0.38 -7.15 8.27
C LEU A 73 -0.14 -8.46 7.67
N GLN A 74 -0.59 -8.43 6.41
CA GLN A 74 -1.09 -9.61 5.70
C GLN A 74 0.04 -10.50 5.16
N ARG A 75 1.22 -9.95 4.87
CA ARG A 75 2.44 -10.64 4.41
C ARG A 75 3.67 -10.29 5.26
N PRO A 76 3.67 -10.67 6.55
CA PRO A 76 4.74 -10.28 7.48
C PRO A 76 6.11 -10.82 7.10
N ASP A 77 6.17 -11.96 6.43
CA ASP A 77 7.40 -12.69 6.13
C ASP A 77 7.81 -12.61 4.66
N ASP A 78 7.21 -11.68 3.91
CA ASP A 78 7.59 -11.38 2.53
C ASP A 78 8.60 -10.23 2.51
N PRO A 79 9.90 -10.50 2.32
CA PRO A 79 10.92 -9.45 2.34
C PRO A 79 10.71 -8.43 1.20
N ALA A 80 10.16 -8.83 0.05
CA ALA A 80 9.92 -7.91 -1.06
C ALA A 80 8.85 -6.87 -0.70
N VAL A 81 7.79 -7.28 0.01
CA VAL A 81 6.77 -6.35 0.53
C VAL A 81 7.39 -5.35 1.51
N LEU A 82 8.21 -5.82 2.45
CA LEU A 82 8.87 -4.96 3.44
C LEU A 82 9.81 -3.94 2.79
N ARG A 83 10.58 -4.36 1.78
CA ARG A 83 11.47 -3.47 0.99
C ARG A 83 10.69 -2.39 0.25
N ARG A 84 9.58 -2.76 -0.39
CA ARG A 84 8.70 -1.81 -1.11
C ARG A 84 8.09 -0.79 -0.16
N ALA A 85 7.58 -1.24 1.00
CA ALA A 85 7.02 -0.35 2.01
C ALA A 85 8.06 0.64 2.56
N ALA A 86 9.28 0.17 2.85
CA ALA A 86 10.38 1.05 3.25
C ALA A 86 10.71 2.09 2.16
N GLY A 87 10.75 1.65 0.89
CA GLY A 87 10.98 2.52 -0.26
C GLY A 87 9.97 3.67 -0.37
N ASP A 88 8.68 3.38 -0.18
CA ASP A 88 7.62 4.40 -0.19
C ASP A 88 7.78 5.41 0.96
N LEU A 89 8.11 4.97 2.17
CA LEU A 89 8.31 5.85 3.32
C LEU A 89 9.41 6.89 3.10
N TYR A 90 10.52 6.51 2.47
CA TYR A 90 11.62 7.44 2.16
C TYR A 90 11.22 8.57 1.20
N LEU A 91 10.10 8.47 0.47
CA LEU A 91 9.64 9.50 -0.45
C LEU A 91 9.03 10.72 0.26
N PHE A 92 8.66 10.62 1.55
CA PHE A 92 7.87 11.66 2.25
C PHE A 92 8.63 12.41 3.35
N GLY A 93 9.97 12.37 3.31
CA GLY A 93 10.84 13.07 4.26
C GLY A 93 11.27 12.21 5.44
N PRO A 94 12.11 12.76 6.34
CA PRO A 94 12.88 11.97 7.31
C PRO A 94 12.05 11.44 8.49
N ASP A 95 10.80 11.90 8.65
CA ASP A 95 9.93 11.53 9.77
C ASP A 95 9.68 10.01 9.86
N TRP A 96 9.84 9.29 8.75
CA TRP A 96 9.60 7.84 8.64
C TRP A 96 10.86 7.02 8.39
N ASP A 97 12.05 7.63 8.46
CA ASP A 97 13.31 6.95 8.15
C ASP A 97 13.60 5.81 9.12
N ALA A 98 13.20 5.96 10.39
CA ALA A 98 13.40 4.93 11.42
C ALA A 98 12.55 3.68 11.12
N GLU A 99 11.29 3.87 10.77
CA GLU A 99 10.36 2.80 10.38
C GLU A 99 10.82 2.13 9.08
N ALA A 100 11.25 2.90 8.09
CA ALA A 100 11.78 2.38 6.84
C ALA A 100 13.08 1.57 7.06
N ALA A 101 13.95 2.01 7.98
CA ALA A 101 15.15 1.28 8.36
C ALA A 101 14.83 -0.04 9.06
N ASP A 102 13.84 -0.07 9.96
CA ASP A 102 13.42 -1.30 10.64
C ASP A 102 12.83 -2.32 9.65
N LEU A 103 11.97 -1.88 8.73
CA LEU A 103 11.43 -2.73 7.66
C LEU A 103 12.53 -3.35 6.80
N ASN A 104 13.53 -2.56 6.42
CA ASN A 104 14.70 -3.03 5.67
C ASN A 104 15.55 -4.03 6.47
N ALA A 105 15.73 -3.78 7.77
CA ALA A 105 16.49 -4.69 8.64
C ALA A 105 15.76 -6.02 8.82
N ARG A 106 14.42 -5.98 8.94
CA ARG A 106 13.60 -7.19 9.01
C ARG A 106 13.62 -7.98 7.69
N ALA A 107 13.51 -7.31 6.55
CA ALA A 107 13.64 -7.95 5.24
C ALA A 107 14.99 -8.67 5.10
N ALA A 108 16.08 -8.00 5.49
CA ALA A 108 17.42 -8.59 5.45
C ALA A 108 17.57 -9.85 6.31
N ARG A 109 16.93 -9.90 7.49
CA ARG A 109 16.93 -11.11 8.34
C ARG A 109 16.18 -12.26 7.68
N LEU A 110 15.01 -12.00 7.10
CA LEU A 110 14.22 -13.03 6.40
C LEU A 110 14.95 -13.60 5.18
N GLU A 111 15.65 -12.74 4.43
CA GLU A 111 16.50 -13.14 3.30
C GLU A 111 17.63 -14.07 3.77
N GLN A 112 18.30 -13.74 4.88
CA GLN A 112 19.36 -14.57 5.48
C GLN A 112 18.84 -15.91 5.99
N ASP A 113 17.68 -15.93 6.63
CA ASP A 113 17.08 -17.16 7.16
C ASP A 113 16.68 -18.11 6.02
N ALA A 114 16.19 -17.57 4.90
CA ALA A 114 15.84 -18.36 3.71
C ALA A 114 17.08 -18.98 3.03
N ASP A 115 18.17 -18.22 2.89
CA ASP A 115 19.44 -18.71 2.33
C ASP A 115 20.09 -19.78 3.22
N GLY A 116 20.00 -19.61 4.55
CA GLY A 116 20.51 -20.58 5.53
C GLY A 116 19.70 -21.88 5.59
N ALA A 117 18.41 -21.86 5.24
CA ALA A 117 17.57 -23.05 5.16
C ALA A 117 17.79 -23.87 3.87
N ALA A 118 18.43 -23.29 2.84
CA ALA A 118 18.71 -23.92 1.56
C ALA A 118 20.10 -24.58 1.46
N GLY A 119 20.97 -24.40 2.46
CA GLY A 119 22.32 -24.96 2.54
C GLY A 119 22.44 -26.15 3.48
#